data_AF-A0A968W6P9-F1
#
_entry.id   AF-A0A968W6P9-F1
#
_cell.length_a   1.000
_cell.length_b   1.000
_cell.length_c   1.000
_cell.angle_alpha   90.00
_cell.angle_beta   90.00
_cell.angle_gamma   90.00
#
_symmetry.space_group_name_H-M   'P 1'
#
loop_
_entity.id
_entity.type
_entity.pdbx_description
1 polymer ?
#
loop_
_entity_poly.entity_id
_entity_poly.type
_entity_poly.pdbx_seq_one_letter_code
_entity_poly.pdbx_strand_id
1 'polypeptide(L)' 'MSEKQQATIDKAKSSISIFLFNFSIPESVLAQEINSEVVLLNMDSESYYSLNAVGSRMWQMLTQSGDLEGTIKQLLRVFL' A
#
# COMPACT_ATOMS: atom_id res chain seq x y z
N MET A 1 37.30 -22.79 -1.59
CA MET A 1 35.96 -23.19 -2.06
C MET A 1 34.87 -22.48 -1.25
N SER A 2 35.02 -21.17 -1.11
CA SER A 2 34.31 -20.31 -0.14
C SER A 2 33.02 -19.69 -0.71
N GLU A 3 32.51 -20.21 -1.82
CA GLU A 3 31.38 -19.64 -2.57
C GLU A 3 30.00 -20.10 -2.07
N LYS A 4 29.92 -21.20 -1.29
CA LYS A 4 28.62 -21.74 -0.85
C LYS A 4 28.02 -21.09 0.39
N GLN A 5 28.73 -20.18 1.05
CA GLN A 5 28.22 -19.51 2.26
C GLN A 5 27.57 -18.14 1.96
N GLN A 6 27.93 -17.48 0.85
CA GLN A 6 27.39 -16.16 0.50
C GLN A 6 25.93 -16.23 -0.02
N ALA A 7 25.57 -17.30 -0.72
CA ALA A 7 24.22 -17.51 -1.27
C ALA A 7 23.12 -17.72 -0.19
N THR A 8 23.51 -18.08 1.04
CA THR A 8 22.56 -18.27 2.16
C THR A 8 22.29 -16.96 2.88
N ILE A 9 23.23 -16.01 2.85
CA ILE A 9 23.12 -14.72 3.56
C ILE A 9 22.28 -13.72 2.74
N ASP A 10 22.33 -13.78 1.41
CA ASP A 10 21.51 -12.90 0.53
C ASP A 10 20.03 -13.29 0.53
N LYS A 11 19.70 -14.56 0.78
CA LYS A 11 18.32 -15.06 0.88
C LYS A 11 17.62 -14.66 2.18
N ALA A 12 18.37 -14.21 3.19
CA ALA A 12 17.87 -13.88 4.52
C ALA A 12 17.57 -12.37 4.73
N LYS A 13 17.92 -11.50 3.77
CA LYS A 13 17.70 -10.04 3.90
C LYS A 13 16.44 -9.50 3.22
N SER A 14 15.62 -10.34 2.57
CA SER A 14 14.36 -9.95 1.93
C SER A 14 13.12 -10.47 2.67
N SER A 15 13.07 -10.31 3.98
CA SER A 15 11.87 -10.61 4.76
C SER A 15 11.75 -9.69 5.97
N ILE A 16 11.79 -8.38 5.71
CA ILE A 16 10.93 -7.51 6.50
C ILE A 16 9.52 -7.78 5.95
N SER A 17 8.77 -8.65 6.64
CA SER A 17 7.36 -8.86 6.30
C SER A 17 6.62 -7.56 6.58
N ILE A 18 6.43 -6.73 5.56
CA ILE A 18 5.53 -5.56 5.60
C ILE A 18 4.08 -5.98 5.96
N PHE A 19 3.84 -7.30 5.94
CA PHE A 19 2.60 -7.99 6.29
C PHE A 19 2.28 -8.01 7.79
N LEU A 20 3.16 -7.52 8.67
CA LEU A 20 2.84 -7.35 10.10
C LEU A 20 2.12 -6.01 10.40
N PHE A 21 1.89 -5.15 9.40
CA PHE A 21 1.21 -3.88 9.61
C PHE A 21 -0.30 -4.05 9.58
N ASN A 22 -0.95 -3.73 10.70
CA ASN A 22 -2.39 -3.60 10.75
C ASN A 22 -2.80 -2.26 10.12
N PHE A 23 -3.40 -2.32 8.94
CA PHE A 23 -3.90 -1.14 8.24
C PHE A 23 -5.32 -0.81 8.75
N SER A 24 -5.54 0.45 9.11
CA SER A 24 -6.86 0.98 9.43
C SER A 24 -6.96 2.42 8.94
N ILE A 25 -8.13 2.79 8.44
CA ILE A 25 -8.43 4.16 8.02
C ILE A 25 -9.14 4.83 9.21
N PRO A 26 -8.62 5.96 9.73
CA PRO A 26 -9.30 6.69 10.79
C PRO A 26 -10.68 7.17 10.35
N GLU A 27 -11.67 7.17 11.26
CA GLU A 27 -13.02 7.69 10.97
C GLU A 27 -13.02 9.18 10.61
N SER A 28 -11.99 9.93 11.02
CA SER A 28 -11.81 11.33 10.66
C SER A 28 -11.37 11.55 9.20
N VAL A 29 -11.10 10.49 8.44
CA VAL A 29 -10.71 10.59 7.03
C VAL A 29 -11.91 10.28 6.13
N LEU A 30 -12.37 11.29 5.41
CA LEU A 30 -13.35 11.13 4.33
C LEU A 30 -12.62 10.93 3.00
N ALA A 31 -13.22 10.14 2.11
CA ALA A 31 -12.69 9.91 0.77
C ALA A 31 -13.80 10.05 -0.27
N GLN A 32 -13.49 10.73 -1.37
CA GLN A 32 -14.39 10.88 -2.51
C GLN A 32 -13.65 10.63 -3.81
N GLU A 33 -14.28 9.88 -4.71
CA GLU A 33 -13.78 9.68 -6.06
C GLU A 33 -14.28 10.80 -6.98
N ILE A 34 -13.35 11.49 -7.64
CA ILE A 34 -13.60 12.60 -8.56
C ILE A 34 -12.68 12.39 -9.78
N ASN A 35 -13.25 12.27 -10.98
CA ASN A 35 -12.50 12.12 -12.23
C ASN A 35 -11.46 10.97 -12.23
N SER A 36 -11.77 9.85 -11.57
CA SER A 36 -10.86 8.70 -11.39
C SER A 36 -9.68 8.93 -10.43
N GLU A 37 -9.65 10.06 -9.72
CA GLU A 37 -8.75 10.31 -8.60
C GLU A 37 -9.52 10.27 -7.29
N VAL A 38 -8.85 9.86 -6.22
CA VAL A 38 -9.41 9.89 -4.86
C VAL A 38 -8.90 11.14 -4.16
N VAL A 39 -9.83 11.95 -3.66
CA VAL A 39 -9.53 13.06 -2.75
C VAL A 39 -9.86 12.61 -1.33
N LEU A 40 -8.88 12.79 -0.44
CA LEU A 40 -9.01 12.55 0.98
C LEU A 40 -9.15 13.88 1.71
N LEU A 41 -10.08 13.94 2.66
CA LEU A 41 -10.21 15.03 3.61
C LEU A 41 -9.92 14.48 5.01
N ASN A 42 -8.89 15.02 5.65
CA ASN A 42 -8.68 14.84 7.08
C ASN A 42 -9.52 15.87 7.84
N MET A 43 -10.55 15.43 8.57
CA MET A 43 -11.43 16.30 9.34
C MET A 43 -10.77 16.91 10.58
N ASP A 44 -9.71 16.30 11.11
CA ASP A 44 -9.02 16.81 12.30
C ASP A 44 -8.14 18.02 11.96
N SER A 45 -7.55 18.04 10.76
CA SER A 45 -6.64 19.10 10.30
C SER A 45 -7.19 19.95 9.15
N GLU A 46 -8.41 19.65 8.68
CA GLU A 46 -9.08 20.26 7.52
C GLU A 46 -8.23 20.23 6.23
N SER A 47 -7.31 19.26 6.15
CA SER A 47 -6.34 19.15 5.05
C SER A 47 -6.84 18.21 3.97
N TYR A 48 -6.64 18.61 2.71
CA TYR A 48 -7.02 17.83 1.53
C TYR A 48 -5.81 17.20 0.87
N TYR A 49 -5.95 15.94 0.45
CA TYR A 49 -4.92 15.20 -0.26
C TYR A 49 -5.53 14.55 -1.49
N SER A 50 -4.91 14.74 -2.66
CA SER A 50 -5.28 14.01 -3.87
C SER A 50 -4.35 12.82 -4.04
N LEU A 51 -4.91 11.65 -4.29
CA LEU A 51 -4.15 10.46 -4.66
C LEU A 51 -3.96 10.41 -6.17
N ASN A 52 -2.75 10.09 -6.61
CA ASN A 52 -2.50 9.80 -8.01
C ASN A 52 -3.19 8.47 -8.43
N ALA A 53 -3.05 8.07 -9.70
CA ALA A 53 -3.68 6.86 -10.22
C ALA A 53 -3.34 5.59 -9.40
N VAL A 54 -2.07 5.42 -9.02
CA VAL A 54 -1.62 4.25 -8.23
C VAL A 54 -2.20 4.30 -6.81
N GLY A 55 -2.14 5.46 -6.15
CA GLY A 55 -2.67 5.66 -4.80
C GLY A 55 -4.18 5.51 -4.74
N SER A 56 -4.90 6.03 -5.75
CA SER A 56 -6.35 5.87 -5.90
C SER A 56 -6.72 4.40 -6.04
N ARG A 57 -5.97 3.64 -6.84
CA ARG A 57 -6.19 2.21 -6.98
C ARG A 57 -5.90 1.44 -5.69
N MET A 58 -4.83 1.79 -5.00
CA MET A 58 -4.48 1.23 -3.69
C MET A 58 -5.61 1.47 -2.69
N TRP A 59 -6.12 2.71 -2.62
CA TRP A 59 -7.22 3.10 -1.74
C TRP A 59 -8.49 2.26 -1.98
N GLN A 60 -8.90 2.15 -3.25
CA GLN A 60 -10.07 1.35 -3.63
C GLN A 60 -9.92 -0.12 -3.21
N MET A 61 -8.75 -0.72 -3.42
CA MET A 61 -8.51 -2.12 -3.09
C MET A 61 -8.47 -2.37 -1.57
N LEU A 62 -7.82 -1.48 -0.83
CA LEU A 62 -7.71 -1.58 0.63
C LEU A 62 -9.07 -1.40 1.31
N THR A 63 -9.87 -0.43 0.86
CA THR A 63 -11.22 -0.19 1.42
C THR A 63 -12.20 -1.32 1.10
N GLN A 64 -11.98 -2.08 0.02
CA GLN A 64 -12.82 -3.21 -0.36
C GLN A 64 -12.43 -4.53 0.32
N SER A 65 -11.14 -4.82 0.43
CA SER A 65 -10.65 -6.15 0.85
C SER A 65 -9.95 -6.17 2.20
N GLY A 66 -9.42 -5.03 2.66
CA GLY A 66 -8.52 -4.96 3.83
C GLY A 66 -7.20 -5.70 3.64
N ASP A 67 -6.96 -6.32 2.47
CA ASP A 67 -5.80 -7.14 2.20
C ASP A 67 -4.68 -6.30 1.57
N LEU A 68 -3.75 -5.86 2.42
CA LEU A 68 -2.58 -5.10 2.00
C LEU A 68 -1.67 -5.92 1.08
N GLU A 69 -1.50 -7.23 1.33
CA GLU A 69 -0.63 -8.09 0.54
C GLU A 69 -1.18 -8.28 -0.88
N GLY A 70 -2.45 -8.68 -0.97
CA GLY A 70 -3.15 -8.83 -2.23
C GLY A 70 -3.17 -7.52 -3.03
N THR A 71 -3.38 -6.39 -2.34
CA THR A 71 -3.33 -5.06 -2.96
C THR A 71 -1.96 -4.76 -3.55
N ILE A 72 -0.88 -4.92 -2.80
CA ILE A 72 0.48 -4.66 -3.29
C ILE A 72 0.80 -5.57 -4.48
N LYS A 73 0.54 -6.88 -4.39
CA LYS A 73 0.78 -7.83 -5.49
C LYS A 73 0.03 -7.43 -6.77
N GLN A 74 -1.21 -6.98 -6.64
CA GLN A 74 -2.01 -6.55 -7.77
C GLN A 74 -1.51 -5.24 -8.37
N LEU A 75 -1.11 -4.27 -7.56
CA LEU A 75 -0.56 -3.00 -8.04
C LEU A 75 0.75 -3.22 -8.82
N LEU A 76 1.64 -4.06 -8.30
CA LEU A 76 2.88 -4.42 -9.01
C LEU A 76 2.59 -5.09 -10.35
N ARG A 77 1.52 -5.88 -10.48
CA ARG A 77 1.13 -6.51 -11.75
C ARG A 77 0.57 -5.51 -12.77
N VAL A 78 -0.10 -4.46 -12.32
CA VAL A 78 -0.81 -3.51 -13.19
C VAL A 78 0.09 -2.37 -13.65
N PHE A 79 1.03 -1.94 -12.80
CA PHE A 79 1.82 -0.72 -13.02
C PHE A 79 3.32 -0.95 -13.27
N LEU A 80 3.82 -2.19 -13.15
CA LEU A 80 5.19 -2.60 -13.50
C LEU A 80 5.17 -3.76 -14.49
#